data_AF-A0A803L319-F1
#
_entry.id   AF-A0A803L319-F1
#
_cell.length_a   1.000
_cell.length_b   1.000
_cell.length_c   1.000
_cell.angle_alpha   90.00
_cell.angle_beta   90.00
_cell.angle_gamma   90.00
#
_symmetry.space_group_name_H-M   'P 1'
#
loop_
_entity.id
_entity.type
_entity.pdbx_description
1 polymer ?
#
loop_
_entity_poly.entity_id
_entity_poly.type
_entity_poly.pdbx_seq_one_letter_code
_entity_poly.pdbx_strand_id
1 'polypeptide(L)' 'MFNNAGVVGDPDQSILTFTNENFKSVFETNVYGGFLGAKHAARVMIPAKSGVILFTASIASVISIESTHAYAMSKHAKLV' A
#
# COMPACT_ATOMS: atom_id res chain seq x y z
N MET A 1 -15.15 2.74 4.42
CA MET A 1 -13.86 3.40 4.18
C MET A 1 -13.30 2.87 2.88
N PHE A 2 -12.89 3.76 1.99
CA PHE A 2 -12.16 3.40 0.79
C PHE A 2 -10.70 3.81 0.95
N ASN A 3 -9.83 2.84 1.21
CA ASN A 3 -8.41 3.05 1.38
C ASN A 3 -7.69 2.96 0.02
N ASN A 4 -7.61 4.11 -0.65
CA ASN A 4 -7.05 4.25 -1.99
C ASN A 4 -5.71 4.98 -2.04
N ALA A 5 -5.33 5.68 -0.97
CA ALA A 5 -4.06 6.41 -0.94
C ALA A 5 -2.89 5.49 -1.31
N GLY A 6 -2.09 5.95 -2.27
CA GLY A 6 -0.90 5.24 -2.70
C GLY A 6 -0.07 6.05 -3.68
N VAL A 7 1.24 5.80 -3.65
CA VAL A 7 2.26 6.40 -4.51
C VAL A 7 3.10 5.31 -5.16
N VAL A 8 3.61 5.60 -6.37
CA VAL A 8 4.51 4.70 -7.11
C VAL A 8 5.96 4.84 -6.63
N GLY A 9 6.33 6.01 -6.10
CA GLY A 9 7.71 6.36 -5.79
C GLY A 9 8.51 6.76 -7.03
N ASP A 10 9.82 6.76 -6.89
CA ASP A 10 10.78 6.98 -7.97
C ASP A 10 10.55 5.98 -9.13
N PRO A 11 10.42 6.43 -10.39
CA PRO A 11 10.22 5.56 -11.54
C PRO A 11 11.42 4.66 -11.87
N ASP A 12 12.59 4.87 -11.28
CA ASP A 12 13.75 4.02 -11.52
C ASP A 12 13.50 2.58 -11.03
N GLN A 13 13.65 1.64 -11.97
CA GLN A 13 13.42 0.22 -11.74
C GLN A 13 14.71 -0.53 -11.42
N SER A 14 15.87 0.13 -11.52
CA SER A 14 17.15 -0.51 -11.22
C SER A 14 17.31 -0.70 -9.72
N ILE A 15 17.61 -1.93 -9.31
CA ILE A 15 17.94 -2.24 -7.93
C ILE A 15 19.22 -1.53 -7.44
N LEU A 16 20.09 -1.11 -8.36
CA LEU A 16 21.39 -0.50 -8.02
C LEU A 16 21.27 0.97 -7.62
N THR A 17 20.26 1.67 -8.12
CA THR A 17 19.99 3.10 -7.87
C THR A 17 18.87 3.30 -6.84
N PHE A 18 18.31 2.20 -6.35
CA PHE A 18 17.31 2.17 -5.31
C PHE A 18 17.76 2.90 -4.04
N THR A 19 16.91 3.79 -3.53
CA THR A 19 17.15 4.52 -2.28
C THR A 19 16.25 4.04 -1.15
N ASN A 20 16.78 4.02 0.07
CA ASN A 20 16.03 3.67 1.26
C ASN A 20 14.90 4.67 1.54
N GLU A 21 15.13 5.93 1.20
CA GLU A 21 14.20 7.04 1.37
C GLU A 21 12.96 6.84 0.48
N ASN A 22 13.16 6.49 -0.81
CA ASN A 22 12.06 6.17 -1.71
C ASN A 22 11.26 4.97 -1.21
N PHE A 23 11.93 3.89 -0.81
CA PHE A 23 11.27 2.70 -0.29
C PHE A 23 10.41 3.00 0.94
N LYS A 24 10.99 3.71 1.93
CA LYS A 24 10.28 4.10 3.14
C LYS A 24 9.08 4.98 2.81
N SER A 25 9.22 5.98 1.95
CA SER A 25 8.13 6.87 1.57
C SER A 25 6.96 6.11 0.92
N VAL A 26 7.26 5.17 0.00
CA VAL A 26 6.26 4.31 -0.62
C VAL A 26 5.58 3.41 0.41
N PHE A 27 6.33 2.79 1.31
CA PHE A 27 5.78 1.92 2.36
C PHE A 27 4.97 2.67 3.42
N GLU A 28 5.42 3.85 3.83
CA GLU A 28 4.71 4.71 4.78
C GLU A 28 3.34 5.10 4.24
N THR A 29 3.26 5.49 2.96
CA THR A 29 1.98 5.87 2.35
C THR A 29 1.12 4.65 2.06
N ASN A 30 1.68 3.67 1.33
CA ASN A 30 0.90 2.58 0.78
C ASN A 30 0.49 1.62 1.90
N VAL A 31 1.43 1.19 2.74
CA VAL A 31 1.23 0.11 3.70
C VAL A 31 0.86 0.66 5.07
N TYR A 32 1.75 1.43 5.70
CA TYR A 32 1.57 1.85 7.09
C TYR A 32 0.38 2.80 7.25
N GLY A 33 0.26 3.82 6.39
CA GLY A 33 -0.87 4.74 6.37
C GLY A 33 -2.19 4.03 6.09
N GLY A 34 -2.19 3.07 5.16
CA GLY A 34 -3.35 2.23 4.87
C GLY A 34 -3.80 1.39 6.07
N PHE A 35 -2.85 0.76 6.76
CA PHE A 35 -3.08 0.01 7.99
C PHE A 35 -3.67 0.89 9.09
N LEU A 36 -3.09 2.08 9.33
CA LEU A 36 -3.61 3.02 10.34
C LEU A 36 -5.02 3.50 10.00
N GLY A 37 -5.28 3.81 8.73
CA GLY A 37 -6.61 4.18 8.25
C GLY A 37 -7.64 3.09 8.56
N ALA A 38 -7.32 1.84 8.22
CA ALA A 38 -8.18 0.70 8.52
C ALA A 38 -8.37 0.48 10.02
N LYS A 39 -7.30 0.58 10.83
CA LYS A 39 -7.37 0.51 12.30
C LYS A 39 -8.36 1.53 12.86
N HIS A 40 -8.30 2.78 12.40
CA HIS A 40 -9.18 3.84 12.89
C HIS A 40 -10.63 3.68 12.40
N ALA A 41 -10.84 3.23 11.16
CA ALA A 41 -12.17 2.90 10.65
C ALA A 41 -12.78 1.72 11.41
N ALA A 42 -12.02 0.63 11.62
CA ALA A 42 -12.47 -0.55 12.34
C ALA A 42 -12.89 -0.22 13.79
N ARG A 43 -12.16 0.68 14.46
CA ARG A 43 -12.48 1.14 15.82
C ARG A 43 -13.93 1.63 15.98
N VAL A 44 -14.50 2.28 14.96
CA VAL A 44 -15.89 2.78 15.01
C VAL A 44 -16.88 1.84 14.34
N MET A 45 -16.46 1.10 13.32
CA MET A 45 -17.33 0.16 12.57
C MET A 45 -17.65 -1.10 13.37
N ILE A 46 -16.69 -1.63 14.16
CA ILE A 46 -16.88 -2.87 14.93
C ILE A 46 -17.99 -2.70 16.00
N PRO A 47 -17.96 -1.68 16.89
CA PRO A 47 -19.04 -1.49 17.86
C PRO A 47 -20.40 -1.20 17.21
N ALA A 48 -20.40 -0.49 16.07
CA ALA A 48 -21.60 -0.19 15.30
C ALA A 48 -22.14 -1.42 14.53
N LYS A 49 -21.39 -2.54 14.48
CA LYS A 49 -21.69 -3.74 13.69
C LYS A 49 -22.03 -3.43 12.23
N SER A 50 -21.44 -2.35 11.70
CA SER A 50 -21.78 -1.82 10.38
C SER A 50 -20.58 -1.09 9.78
N GLY A 51 -20.36 -1.30 8.50
CA GLY A 51 -19.30 -0.67 7.73
C GLY A 51 -18.51 -1.66 6.88
N VAL A 52 -17.85 -1.14 5.84
CA VAL A 52 -16.97 -1.89 4.95
C VAL A 52 -15.66 -1.11 4.81
N ILE A 53 -14.54 -1.82 4.84
CA ILE A 53 -13.21 -1.27 4.54
C ILE A 53 -12.72 -1.93 3.26
N LEU A 54 -12.45 -1.14 2.23
CA LEU A 54 -11.97 -1.59 0.93
C LEU A 54 -10.58 -1.03 0.67
N PHE A 55 -9.64 -1.87 0.23
CA PHE A 55 -8.30 -1.45 -0.17
C PHE A 55 -8.15 -1.49 -1.68
N THR A 56 -7.53 -0.46 -2.25
CA THR A 56 -7.17 -0.49 -3.68
C THR A 56 -5.87 -1.29 -3.88
N ALA A 57 -6.03 -2.48 -4.47
CA ALA A 57 -4.95 -3.39 -4.83
C ALA A 57 -4.26 -2.99 -6.15
N SER A 58 -3.43 -3.88 -6.70
CA SER A 58 -2.80 -3.73 -8.02
C SER A 58 -2.54 -5.12 -8.62
N ILE A 59 -2.52 -5.23 -9.96
CA ILE A 59 -2.02 -6.45 -10.64
C ILE A 59 -0.55 -6.72 -10.31
N ALA A 60 0.25 -5.68 -10.01
CA ALA A 60 1.63 -5.80 -9.54
C ALA A 60 1.76 -6.60 -8.24
N SER A 61 0.65 -6.80 -7.51
CA SER A 61 0.62 -7.61 -6.31
C SER A 61 0.63 -9.13 -6.60
N VAL A 62 0.20 -9.57 -7.79
CA VAL A 62 0.01 -11.01 -8.09
C VAL A 62 0.86 -11.51 -9.24
N ILE A 63 1.34 -10.61 -10.09
CA ILE A 63 2.18 -10.95 -11.24
C ILE A 63 3.36 -9.98 -11.33
N SER A 64 4.47 -10.47 -11.89
CA SER A 64 5.59 -9.62 -12.27
C SER A 64 5.21 -8.81 -13.50
N ILE A 65 5.17 -7.49 -13.35
CA ILE A 65 5.04 -6.50 -14.42
C ILE A 65 6.15 -5.48 -14.27
N GLU A 66 6.45 -4.71 -15.33
CA GLU A 66 7.32 -3.53 -15.22
C GLU A 66 6.77 -2.58 -14.16
N SER A 67 7.36 -2.63 -12.97
CA SER A 67 6.98 -1.84 -11.81
C SER A 67 8.20 -1.66 -10.93
N THR A 68 8.24 -0.53 -10.22
CA THR A 68 9.34 -0.22 -9.31
C THR A 68 9.31 -1.22 -8.15
N HIS A 69 10.50 -1.62 -7.67
CA HIS A 69 10.61 -2.63 -6.61
C HIS A 69 9.81 -2.24 -5.36
N ALA A 70 9.92 -0.98 -4.92
CA ALA A 70 9.17 -0.47 -3.77
C ALA A 70 7.66 -0.54 -3.96
N TYR A 71 7.15 -0.15 -5.15
CA TYR A 71 5.73 -0.20 -5.44
C TYR A 71 5.19 -1.63 -5.46
N ALA A 72 5.84 -2.53 -6.21
CA ALA A 72 5.45 -3.94 -6.30
C ALA A 72 5.38 -4.59 -4.91
N MET A 73 6.44 -4.42 -4.11
CA MET A 73 6.49 -4.93 -2.74
C MET A 73 5.41 -4.32 -1.85
N SER A 74 5.16 -3.02 -1.94
CA SER A 74 4.10 -2.36 -1.14
C SER A 74 2.70 -2.83 -1.51
N LYS A 75 2.49 -3.20 -2.77
CA LYS A 75 1.22 -3.71 -3.28
C LYS A 75 1.02 -5.18 -2.93
N HIS A 76 2.09 -5.97 -2.87
CA HIS A 76 2.06 -7.33 -2.34
C HIS A 76 1.71 -7.33 -0.83
N ALA A 77 2.29 -6.41 -0.06
CA ALA A 77 2.01 -6.26 1.37
C ALA A 77 0.56 -5.89 1.72
N LYS A 78 -0.26 -5.45 0.74
CA LYS A 78 -1.70 -5.16 0.93
C LYS A 78 -2.62 -6.37 0.70
N LEU A 79 -2.12 -7.47 0.12
CA LEU A 79 -2.94 -8.64 -0.21
C LEU A 79 -3.06 -9.66 0.92
N VAL A 80 -2.21 -9.54 1.94
CA VAL A 80 -2.19 -10.35 3.17
C VAL A 80 -2.67 -9.52 4.35
#